data_AF-G5E1Z6-F1
#
_entry.id   AF-G5E1Z6-F1
#
_cell.length_a   1.000
_cell.length_b   1.000
_cell.length_c   1.000
_cell.angle_alpha   90.00
_cell.angle_beta   90.00
_cell.angle_gamma   90.00
#
_symmetry.space_group_name_H-M   'P 1'
#
loop_
_entity.id
_entity.type
_entity.pdbx_description
1 polymer ?
#
loop_
_entity_poly.entity_id
_entity_poly.type
_entity_poly.pdbx_seq_one_letter_code
_entity_poly.pdbx_strand_id
1 'polypeptide(L)'
;GSKDETEINERFFQMSRQIRDSLQLLGDKVKGLESSQVKILTTPLPEEGLKKDLQILREDIKSLAKDIRSKLQSIEVKEDEEFVRSSVHARMRKTQHGVLSQQFIDLLNHCNTVQSQYKDSNVKRIKRQLQITGHSVTDE
;
A
#
# COMPACT_ATOMS: atom_id res chain seq x y z
N GLY A 1 6.50 -35.85 -9.31
CA GLY A 1 6.35 -34.61 -10.07
C GLY A 1 7.34 -34.61 -11.21
N SER A 2 6.90 -34.20 -12.40
CA SER A 2 7.78 -33.93 -13.54
C SER A 2 8.72 -32.74 -13.23
N LYS A 3 9.87 -32.64 -13.93
CA LYS A 3 10.82 -31.53 -13.74
C LYS A 3 10.15 -30.16 -13.90
N ASP A 4 9.21 -30.05 -14.85
CA ASP A 4 8.45 -28.82 -15.12
C ASP A 4 7.57 -28.37 -13.94
N GLU A 5 6.96 -29.31 -13.21
CA GLU A 5 6.13 -28.99 -12.03
C GLU A 5 7.00 -28.42 -10.89
N THR A 6 8.24 -28.89 -10.76
CA THR A 6 9.18 -28.41 -9.74
C THR A 6 9.64 -26.99 -10.05
N GLU A 7 9.99 -26.70 -11.30
CA GLU A 7 10.41 -25.37 -11.75
C GLU A 7 9.30 -24.32 -11.61
N ILE A 8 8.06 -24.68 -11.97
CA ILE A 8 6.88 -23.80 -11.81
C ILE A 8 6.67 -23.45 -10.33
N ASN A 9 6.76 -24.46 -9.45
CA ASN A 9 6.57 -24.24 -8.01
C ASN A 9 7.69 -23.38 -7.43
N GLU A 10 8.95 -23.60 -7.84
CA GLU A 10 10.07 -22.79 -7.37
C GLU A 10 9.93 -21.31 -7.77
N ARG A 11 9.55 -21.04 -9.02
CA ARG A 11 9.22 -19.69 -9.49
C ARG A 11 8.07 -19.07 -8.69
N PHE A 12 7.00 -19.82 -8.45
CA PHE A 12 5.89 -19.35 -7.62
C PHE A 12 6.33 -18.97 -6.20
N PHE A 13 7.16 -19.81 -5.55
CA PHE A 13 7.66 -19.52 -4.21
C PHE A 13 8.59 -18.31 -4.18
N GLN A 14 9.43 -18.14 -5.20
CA GLN A 14 10.28 -16.95 -5.33
C GLN A 14 9.44 -15.68 -5.46
N MET A 15 8.44 -15.67 -6.36
CA MET A 15 7.53 -14.54 -6.52
C MET A 15 6.73 -14.26 -5.24
N SER A 16 6.25 -15.31 -4.57
CA SER A 16 5.53 -15.18 -3.30
C SER A 16 6.38 -14.58 -2.19
N ARG A 17 7.70 -14.83 -2.16
CA ARG A 17 8.63 -14.17 -1.21
C ARG A 17 8.80 -12.70 -1.57
N GLN A 18 9.07 -12.39 -2.84
CA GLN A 18 9.21 -11.01 -3.30
C GLN A 18 7.97 -10.14 -3.02
N ILE A 19 6.76 -10.71 -3.14
CA ILE A 19 5.52 -10.03 -2.80
C ILE A 19 5.46 -9.73 -1.29
N ARG A 20 5.83 -10.68 -0.42
CA ARG A 20 5.89 -10.44 1.04
C ARG A 20 6.86 -9.33 1.39
N ASP A 21 8.05 -9.36 0.82
CA ASP A 21 9.07 -8.32 1.07
C ASP A 21 8.57 -6.95 0.60
N SER A 22 7.89 -6.91 -0.54
CA SER A 22 7.29 -5.68 -1.08
C SER A 22 6.12 -5.18 -0.22
N LEU A 23 5.29 -6.08 0.32
CA LEU A 23 4.22 -5.75 1.27
C LEU A 23 4.77 -5.18 2.58
N GLN A 24 5.85 -5.77 3.11
CA GLN A 24 6.53 -5.23 4.28
C GLN A 24 7.07 -3.82 4.01
N LEU A 25 7.75 -3.62 2.88
CA LEU A 25 8.26 -2.31 2.47
C LEU A 25 7.13 -1.29 2.30
N LEU A 26 5.99 -1.69 1.72
CA LEU A 26 4.82 -0.82 1.61
C LEU A 26 4.31 -0.44 3.00
N GLY A 27 4.27 -1.39 3.94
CA GLY A 27 3.91 -1.15 5.33
C GLY A 27 4.79 -0.11 6.00
N ASP A 28 6.11 -0.22 5.82
CA ASP A 28 7.06 0.72 6.39
C ASP A 28 6.96 2.11 5.76
N LYS A 29 6.70 2.20 4.44
CA LYS A 29 6.42 3.49 3.78
C LYS A 29 5.12 4.13 4.29
N VAL A 30 4.06 3.36 4.54
CA VAL A 30 2.80 3.87 5.10
C VAL A 30 3.00 4.39 6.54
N LYS A 31 3.79 3.70 7.37
CA LYS A 31 4.16 4.21 8.71
C LYS A 31 4.99 5.50 8.63
N GLY A 32 5.93 5.57 7.70
CA GLY A 32 6.70 6.79 7.44
C GLY A 32 5.81 7.96 7.00
N LEU A 33 4.79 7.67 6.19
CA LEU A 33 3.81 8.65 5.72
C LEU A 33 3.01 9.20 6.90
N GLU A 34 2.47 8.34 7.75
CA GLU A 34 1.75 8.73 8.97
C GLU A 34 2.64 9.61 9.88
N SER A 35 3.89 9.20 10.09
CA SER A 35 4.84 9.96 10.92
C SER A 35 5.12 11.36 10.33
N SER A 36 5.30 11.45 9.01
CA SER A 36 5.49 12.74 8.33
C SER A 36 4.25 13.61 8.40
N GLN A 37 3.05 13.03 8.31
CA GLN A 37 1.78 13.74 8.45
C GLN A 37 1.59 14.31 9.86
N VAL A 38 1.86 13.52 10.89
CA VAL A 38 1.84 13.97 12.29
C VAL A 38 2.81 15.14 12.48
N LYS A 39 4.04 15.01 11.99
CA LYS A 39 5.04 16.09 12.07
C LYS A 39 4.55 17.39 11.43
N ILE A 40 3.89 17.32 10.27
CA ILE A 40 3.30 18.49 9.61
C ILE A 40 2.15 19.08 10.44
N LEU A 41 1.28 18.25 11.01
CA LEU A 41 0.15 18.71 11.83
C LEU A 41 0.61 19.38 13.12
N THR A 42 1.69 18.90 13.75
CA THR A 42 2.22 19.43 15.01
C THR A 42 3.17 20.61 14.82
N THR A 43 3.65 20.87 13.61
CA THR A 43 4.52 22.01 13.32
C THR A 43 3.66 23.26 13.03
N PRO A 44 3.84 24.38 13.78
CA PRO A 44 3.05 25.59 13.58
C PRO A 44 3.16 26.16 12.16
N LEU A 45 4.38 26.20 11.60
CA LEU A 45 4.68 26.63 10.24
C LEU A 45 5.57 25.59 9.54
N PRO A 46 4.98 24.53 8.95
CA PRO A 46 5.74 23.48 8.28
C PRO A 46 6.44 24.03 7.04
N GLU A 47 7.74 23.75 6.95
CA GLU A 47 8.56 24.10 5.78
C GLU A 47 8.05 23.40 4.51
N GLU A 48 8.31 24.01 3.35
CA GLU A 48 7.97 23.40 2.06
C GLU A 48 8.65 22.05 1.84
N GLY A 49 9.86 21.85 2.38
CA GLY A 49 10.60 20.59 2.31
C GLY A 49 9.76 19.42 2.84
N LEU A 50 9.14 19.57 4.01
CA LEU A 50 8.28 18.53 4.60
C LEU A 50 7.09 18.17 3.72
N LYS A 51 6.52 19.14 3.00
CA LYS A 51 5.41 18.89 2.07
C LYS A 51 5.88 18.16 0.81
N LYS A 52 7.07 18.50 0.31
CA LYS A 52 7.70 17.81 -0.84
C LYS A 52 8.04 16.37 -0.48
N ASP A 53 8.64 16.14 0.68
CA ASP A 53 8.97 14.80 1.17
C ASP A 53 7.70 13.94 1.34
N LEU A 54 6.63 14.52 1.89
CA LEU A 54 5.34 13.84 2.00
C LEU A 54 4.79 13.45 0.62
N GLN A 55 4.94 14.30 -0.40
CA GLN A 55 4.48 14.00 -1.76
C GLN A 55 5.33 12.91 -2.42
N ILE A 56 6.65 12.93 -2.25
CA ILE A 56 7.54 11.87 -2.74
C ILE A 56 7.13 10.53 -2.14
N LEU A 57 6.89 10.49 -0.83
CA LEU A 57 6.49 9.26 -0.15
C LEU A 57 5.14 8.72 -0.64
N ARG A 58 4.20 9.59 -1.01
CA ARG A 58 2.92 9.19 -1.64
C ARG A 58 3.12 8.55 -3.01
N GLU A 59 3.97 9.13 -3.86
CA GLU A 59 4.26 8.57 -5.18
C GLU A 59 5.00 7.23 -5.06
N ASP A 60 5.92 7.10 -4.11
CA ASP A 60 6.60 5.84 -3.82
C ASP A 60 5.62 4.74 -3.39
N ILE A 61 4.69 5.06 -2.48
CA ILE A 61 3.62 4.14 -2.03
C ILE A 61 2.77 3.69 -3.22
N LYS A 62 2.37 4.63 -4.09
CA LYS A 62 1.56 4.35 -5.28
C LYS A 62 2.30 3.47 -6.29
N SER A 63 3.58 3.75 -6.53
CA SER A 63 4.42 2.97 -7.43
C SER A 63 4.60 1.54 -6.91
N LEU A 64 4.94 1.39 -5.62
CA LEU A 64 5.12 0.09 -4.99
C LEU A 64 3.81 -0.72 -4.95
N ALA A 65 2.67 -0.08 -4.68
CA ALA A 65 1.36 -0.73 -4.74
C ALA A 65 1.04 -1.26 -6.14
N LYS A 66 1.40 -0.52 -7.20
CA LYS A 66 1.22 -0.97 -8.59
C LYS A 66 2.09 -2.18 -8.90
N ASP A 67 3.35 -2.18 -8.45
CA ASP A 67 4.27 -3.31 -8.61
C ASP A 67 3.77 -4.57 -7.87
N ILE A 68 3.34 -4.43 -6.62
CA ILE A 68 2.75 -5.54 -5.84
C ILE A 68 1.53 -6.11 -6.55
N ARG A 69 0.63 -5.25 -7.05
CA ARG A 69 -0.54 -5.68 -7.81
C ARG A 69 -0.15 -6.49 -9.06
N SER A 70 0.84 -6.01 -9.81
CA SER A 70 1.32 -6.72 -11.01
C SER A 70 1.91 -8.09 -10.66
N LYS A 71 2.67 -8.18 -9.56
CA LYS A 71 3.24 -9.45 -9.08
C LYS A 71 2.15 -10.42 -8.60
N LEU A 72 1.15 -9.93 -7.87
CA LEU A 72 -0.01 -10.74 -7.45
C LEU A 72 -0.74 -11.33 -8.67
N GLN A 73 -1.03 -10.51 -9.69
CA GLN A 73 -1.65 -10.96 -10.94
C GLN A 73 -0.81 -12.03 -11.67
N SER A 74 0.53 -11.95 -11.59
CA SER A 74 1.41 -12.92 -12.24
C SER A 74 1.42 -14.31 -11.57
N ILE A 75 1.01 -14.40 -10.30
CA ILE A 75 0.95 -15.67 -9.54
C ILE A 75 -0.48 -16.20 -9.37
N GLU A 76 -1.47 -15.51 -9.94
CA GLU A 76 -2.87 -15.90 -9.91
C GLU A 76 -3.08 -17.19 -10.72
N VAL A 77 -3.78 -18.16 -10.13
CA VAL A 77 -4.12 -19.42 -10.81
C VAL A 77 -5.42 -19.21 -11.59
N LYS A 78 -5.35 -19.26 -12.93
CA LYS A 78 -6.50 -19.07 -13.81
C LYS A 78 -7.45 -20.27 -13.79
N GLU A 79 -8.74 -20.01 -14.03
CA GLU A 79 -9.77 -21.05 -14.05
C GLU A 79 -9.59 -22.02 -15.22
N ASP A 80 -9.07 -21.60 -16.38
CA ASP A 80 -8.91 -22.52 -17.53
C ASP A 80 -7.82 -23.60 -17.35
N GLU A 81 -7.00 -23.52 -16.29
CA GLU A 81 -6.09 -24.58 -15.83
C GLU A 81 -6.82 -25.64 -14.96
N GLU A 82 -8.14 -25.74 -15.14
CA GLU A 82 -9.09 -26.45 -14.29
C GLU A 82 -8.88 -27.98 -14.20
N PHE A 83 -8.19 -28.58 -15.18
CA PHE A 83 -7.82 -30.00 -15.16
C PHE A 83 -6.84 -30.33 -14.01
N VAL A 84 -6.19 -29.31 -13.43
CA VAL A 84 -5.20 -29.39 -12.34
C VAL A 84 -5.77 -29.00 -10.97
N ARG A 85 -7.10 -28.76 -10.86
CA ARG A 85 -7.78 -28.42 -9.58
C ARG A 85 -7.63 -29.46 -8.47
N SER A 86 -7.35 -30.71 -8.82
CA SER A 86 -7.18 -31.81 -7.87
C SER A 86 -5.77 -31.90 -7.26
N SER A 87 -4.80 -31.16 -7.79
CA SER A 87 -3.43 -31.19 -7.26
C SER A 87 -3.30 -30.40 -5.95
N VAL A 88 -2.51 -30.91 -5.01
CA VAL A 88 -2.17 -30.21 -3.75
C VAL A 88 -1.49 -28.86 -4.04
N HIS A 89 -0.66 -28.80 -5.09
CA HIS A 89 0.06 -27.59 -5.47
C HIS A 89 -0.86 -26.46 -5.98
N ALA A 90 -1.87 -26.75 -6.79
CA ALA A 90 -2.82 -25.73 -7.24
C ALA A 90 -3.59 -25.10 -6.07
N ARG A 91 -4.04 -25.93 -5.10
CA ARG A 91 -4.71 -25.45 -3.87
C ARG A 91 -3.78 -24.58 -3.04
N MET A 92 -2.54 -25.02 -2.82
CA MET A 92 -1.52 -24.26 -2.11
C MET A 92 -1.27 -22.89 -2.75
N ARG A 93 -1.12 -22.83 -4.07
CA ARG A 93 -0.91 -21.57 -4.80
C ARG A 93 -2.11 -20.62 -4.67
N LYS A 94 -3.34 -21.14 -4.83
CA LYS A 94 -4.58 -20.37 -4.65
C LYS A 94 -4.70 -19.79 -3.24
N THR A 95 -4.41 -20.59 -2.21
CA THR A 95 -4.41 -20.13 -0.82
C THR A 95 -3.36 -19.06 -0.57
N GLN A 96 -2.12 -19.24 -1.04
CA GLN A 96 -1.06 -18.25 -0.90
C GLN A 96 -1.41 -16.93 -1.60
N HIS A 97 -1.91 -16.98 -2.84
CA HIS A 97 -2.37 -15.79 -3.56
C HIS A 97 -3.48 -15.06 -2.78
N GLY A 98 -4.45 -15.79 -2.24
CA GLY A 98 -5.54 -15.22 -1.44
C GLY A 98 -5.04 -14.51 -0.17
N VAL A 99 -4.12 -15.13 0.58
CA VAL A 99 -3.54 -14.52 1.78
C VAL A 99 -2.76 -13.24 1.44
N LEU A 100 -1.90 -13.28 0.41
CA LEU A 100 -1.12 -12.11 0.00
C LEU A 100 -2.01 -10.98 -0.53
N SER A 101 -3.08 -11.32 -1.26
CA SER A 101 -4.06 -10.34 -1.75
C SER A 101 -4.83 -9.67 -0.62
N GLN A 102 -5.24 -10.43 0.41
CA GLN A 102 -5.91 -9.87 1.57
C GLN A 102 -4.99 -8.90 2.33
N GLN A 103 -3.75 -9.31 2.60
CA GLN A 103 -2.75 -8.44 3.23
C GLN A 103 -2.52 -7.15 2.45
N PHE A 104 -2.46 -7.24 1.12
CA PHE A 104 -2.32 -6.07 0.25
C PHE A 104 -3.51 -5.11 0.39
N ILE A 105 -4.73 -5.63 0.35
CA ILE A 105 -5.96 -4.84 0.47
C ILE A 105 -6.05 -4.18 1.84
N ASP A 106 -5.76 -4.92 2.92
CA ASP A 106 -5.78 -4.39 4.29
C ASP A 106 -4.82 -3.20 4.43
N LEU A 107 -3.62 -3.32 3.84
CA LEU A 107 -2.63 -2.26 3.87
C LEU A 107 -3.03 -1.03 3.04
N LEU A 108 -3.65 -1.23 1.87
CA LEU A 108 -4.20 -0.14 1.07
C LEU A 108 -5.35 0.58 1.80
N ASN A 109 -6.23 -0.18 2.44
CA ASN A 109 -7.32 0.38 3.24
C ASN A 109 -6.78 1.21 4.40
N HIS A 110 -5.78 0.68 5.13
CA HIS A 110 -5.11 1.43 6.19
C HIS A 110 -4.47 2.73 5.68
N CYS A 111 -3.74 2.68 4.56
CA CYS A 111 -3.16 3.87 3.93
C CYS A 111 -4.24 4.90 3.55
N ASN A 112 -5.37 4.46 3.01
CA ASN A 112 -6.49 5.34 2.65
C ASN A 112 -7.09 6.01 3.90
N THR A 113 -7.29 5.26 4.98
CA THR A 113 -7.77 5.80 6.26
C THR A 113 -6.82 6.88 6.80
N VAL A 114 -5.51 6.59 6.86
CA VAL A 114 -4.48 7.52 7.33
C VAL A 114 -4.48 8.82 6.50
N GLN A 115 -4.52 8.71 5.17
CA GLN A 115 -4.58 9.89 4.29
C GLN A 115 -5.86 10.72 4.48
N SER A 116 -7.01 10.05 4.65
CA SER A 116 -8.28 10.75 4.88
C SER A 116 -8.26 11.53 6.19
N GLN A 117 -7.83 10.90 7.28
CA GLN A 117 -7.70 11.55 8.58
C GLN A 117 -6.73 12.74 8.55
N TYR A 118 -5.62 12.61 7.84
CA TYR A 118 -4.69 13.71 7.65
C TYR A 118 -5.31 14.87 6.87
N LYS A 119 -6.06 14.59 5.79
CA LYS A 119 -6.76 15.62 5.01
C LYS A 119 -7.70 16.43 5.90
N ASP A 120 -8.54 15.76 6.67
CA ASP A 120 -9.51 16.41 7.56
C ASP A 120 -8.83 17.26 8.64
N SER A 121 -7.76 16.73 9.24
CA SER A 121 -6.98 17.41 10.27
C SER A 121 -6.23 18.62 9.73
N ASN A 122 -5.66 18.50 8.52
CA ASN A 122 -4.91 19.58 7.89
C ASN A 122 -5.84 20.74 7.48
N VAL A 123 -7.04 20.44 6.96
CA VAL A 123 -8.05 21.47 6.68
C VAL A 123 -8.40 22.27 7.94
N LYS A 124 -8.71 21.59 9.07
CA LYS A 124 -8.99 22.24 10.35
C LYS A 124 -7.83 23.12 10.82
N ARG A 125 -6.59 22.61 10.70
CA ARG A 125 -5.37 23.33 11.05
C ARG A 125 -5.23 24.62 10.21
N ILE A 126 -5.39 24.54 8.89
CA ILE A 126 -5.27 25.70 8.00
C ILE A 126 -6.35 26.74 8.31
N LYS A 127 -7.62 26.32 8.47
CA LYS A 127 -8.72 27.23 8.84
C LYS A 127 -8.39 28.00 10.14
N ARG A 128 -7.89 27.30 11.17
CA ARG A 128 -7.47 27.94 12.43
C ARG A 128 -6.33 28.94 12.24
N GLN A 129 -5.34 28.63 11.40
CA GLN A 129 -4.23 29.55 11.12
C GLN A 129 -4.71 30.82 10.40
N LEU A 130 -5.61 30.69 9.42
CA LEU A 130 -6.18 31.83 8.71
C LEU A 130 -6.95 32.77 9.65
N GLN A 131 -7.76 32.20 10.56
CA GLN A 131 -8.49 32.96 11.59
C GLN A 131 -7.55 33.76 12.50
N ILE A 132 -6.42 33.17 12.93
CA ILE A 132 -5.41 33.85 13.77
C ILE A 132 -4.77 35.02 13.00
N THR A 133 -4.49 34.84 11.72
CA THR A 133 -3.89 35.88 10.85
C THR A 133 -4.88 36.95 10.37
N GLY A 134 -6.11 36.97 10.89
CA GLY A 134 -7.12 37.99 10.56
C GLY A 134 -7.74 37.86 9.17
N HIS A 135 -7.52 36.74 8.47
CA HIS A 135 -8.22 36.43 7.22
C HIS A 135 -9.52 35.71 7.57
N SER A 136 -10.67 36.38 7.42
CA SER A 136 -11.99 35.80 7.67
C SER A 136 -12.22 34.60 6.75
N VAL A 137 -12.41 33.42 7.32
CA VAL A 137 -12.83 32.22 6.58
C VAL A 137 -14.35 32.21 6.60
N THR A 138 -15.01 32.62 5.52
CA THR A 138 -16.44 32.37 5.33
C THR A 138 -16.63 30.89 5.02
N ASP A 139 -17.29 30.16 5.93
CA ASP A 139 -17.83 28.82 5.65
C ASP A 139 -19.11 29.02 4.82
N GLU A 140 -19.08 28.62 3.55
CA GLU A 140 -20.28 28.24 2.78
C GLU A 140 -20.23 26.73 2.50
#